data_AF-A0A6N8ZAG2-F1
#
_entry.id   AF-A0A6N8ZAG2-F1
#
_cell.length_a   1.000
_cell.length_b   1.000
_cell.length_c   1.000
_cell.angle_alpha   90.00
_cell.angle_beta   90.00
_cell.angle_gamma   90.00
#
_symmetry.space_group_name_H-M   'P 1'
#
loop_
_entity.id
_entity.type
_entity.pdbx_description
1 polymer ?
#
loop_
_entity_poly.entity_id
_entity_poly.type
_entity_poly.pdbx_seq_one_letter_code
_entity_poly.pdbx_strand_id
1 'polypeptide(L)'
;MTSATDRSVPRHPDPEVVRKAEENFAIMGLTPEQAVARFYELIADHCQLCLKTGRVPNTETLEALSEPKEEMVVYTSVDEMMAEFYDADPTHHSPVPTRPPTSG
;
A
#
# COMPACT_ATOMS: atom_id res chain seq x y z
N MET A 1 1.05 30.15 3.47
CA MET A 1 1.12 29.25 4.64
C MET A 1 -0.24 28.56 4.77
N THR A 2 -0.46 27.47 4.03
CA THR A 2 -1.68 26.68 4.13
C THR A 2 -1.45 25.54 5.12
N SER A 3 -2.26 25.54 6.16
CA SER A 3 -2.18 24.66 7.32
C SER A 3 -2.33 23.20 6.88
N ALA A 4 -1.31 22.39 7.17
CA ALA A 4 -1.39 20.94 7.05
C ALA A 4 -2.56 20.46 7.92
N THR A 5 -3.60 19.93 7.27
CA THR A 5 -4.74 19.37 7.96
C THR A 5 -4.27 18.10 8.68
N ASP A 6 -4.11 18.21 10.00
CA ASP A 6 -3.86 17.09 10.89
C ASP A 6 -5.03 16.09 10.75
N ARG A 7 -4.83 15.07 9.92
CA ARG A 7 -5.77 13.96 9.73
C ARG A 7 -5.65 13.07 10.97
N SER A 8 -6.25 13.53 12.07
CA SER A 8 -6.38 12.71 13.26
C SER A 8 -7.11 11.41 12.90
N VAL A 9 -6.46 10.27 13.11
CA VAL A 9 -7.09 8.96 13.01
C VAL A 9 -8.14 8.92 14.12
N PRO A 10 -9.44 8.74 13.82
CA PRO A 10 -10.45 8.67 14.86
C PRO A 10 -10.09 7.53 15.81
N ARG A 11 -9.94 7.86 17.11
CA ARG A 11 -9.57 6.89 18.17
C ARG A 11 -10.58 5.77 18.32
N HIS A 12 -11.81 5.96 17.83
CA HIS A 12 -12.87 4.97 17.85
C HIS A 12 -13.54 4.88 16.47
N PRO A 13 -13.82 3.66 15.98
CA PRO A 13 -14.59 3.47 14.78
C PRO A 13 -16.02 4.00 14.95
N ASP A 14 -16.63 4.38 13.84
CA ASP A 14 -18.04 4.77 13.78
C ASP A 14 -18.92 3.64 14.39
N PRO A 15 -19.81 3.95 15.37
CA PRO A 15 -20.68 2.97 15.99
C PRO A 15 -21.51 2.14 15.00
N GLU A 16 -21.96 2.72 13.89
CA GLU A 16 -22.70 1.98 12.86
C GLU A 16 -21.81 0.98 12.12
N VAL A 17 -20.54 1.31 11.94
CA VAL A 17 -19.54 0.40 11.36
C VAL A 17 -19.28 -0.76 12.32
N VAL A 18 -19.15 -0.48 13.61
CA VAL A 18 -18.97 -1.51 14.65
C VAL A 18 -20.15 -2.48 14.65
N ARG A 19 -21.38 -1.97 14.71
CA ARG A 19 -22.59 -2.80 14.70
C ARG A 19 -22.67 -3.70 13.47
N LYS A 20 -22.43 -3.15 12.27
CA LYS A 20 -22.42 -3.92 11.02
C LYS A 20 -21.33 -4.99 11.01
N ALA A 21 -20.15 -4.68 11.56
CA ALA A 21 -19.07 -5.65 11.65
C ALA A 21 -19.43 -6.80 12.59
N GLU A 22 -20.00 -6.51 13.76
CA GLU A 22 -20.45 -7.51 14.73
C GLU A 22 -21.52 -8.44 14.15
N GLU A 23 -22.49 -7.90 13.40
CA GLU A 23 -23.50 -8.69 12.68
C GLU A 23 -22.86 -9.65 11.67
N ASN A 24 -21.87 -9.18 10.91
CA ASN A 24 -21.15 -10.02 9.96
C ASN A 24 -20.30 -11.08 10.65
N PHE A 25 -19.65 -10.76 11.76
CA PHE A 25 -18.91 -11.75 12.56
C PHE A 25 -19.85 -12.84 13.07
N ALA A 26 -21.03 -12.47 13.57
CA ALA A 26 -22.03 -13.42 14.01
C ALA A 26 -22.51 -14.35 12.89
N ILE A 27 -22.72 -13.84 11.68
CA ILE A 27 -23.05 -14.66 10.48
C ILE A 27 -21.94 -15.68 10.19
N MET A 28 -20.68 -15.30 10.39
CA MET A 28 -19.52 -16.18 10.23
C MET A 28 -19.26 -17.09 11.45
N GLY A 29 -20.09 -17.01 12.50
CA GLY A 29 -19.92 -17.78 13.73
C GLY A 29 -18.72 -17.34 14.57
N LEU A 30 -18.33 -16.07 14.46
CA LEU A 30 -17.18 -15.49 15.14
C LEU A 30 -17.63 -14.42 16.14
N THR A 31 -16.92 -14.34 17.27
CA THR A 31 -16.96 -13.15 18.13
C THR A 31 -16.02 -12.07 17.58
N PRO A 32 -16.21 -10.79 17.95
CA PRO A 32 -15.27 -9.73 17.57
C PRO A 32 -13.83 -10.02 17.99
N GLU A 33 -13.64 -10.58 19.19
CA GLU A 33 -12.33 -10.96 19.72
C GLU A 33 -11.67 -12.05 18.86
N GLN A 34 -12.44 -13.07 18.47
CA GLN A 34 -11.96 -14.13 17.58
C GLN A 34 -11.60 -13.58 16.20
N ALA A 35 -12.41 -12.68 15.65
CA ALA A 35 -12.13 -12.05 14.36
C ALA A 35 -10.82 -11.23 14.40
N VAL A 36 -10.59 -10.48 15.48
CA VAL A 36 -9.34 -9.73 15.68
C VAL A 36 -8.14 -10.66 15.88
N ALA A 37 -8.28 -11.73 16.65
CA ALA A 37 -7.21 -12.72 16.82
C ALA A 37 -6.80 -13.35 15.48
N ARG A 38 -7.77 -13.75 14.66
CA ARG A 38 -7.53 -14.26 13.31
C ARG A 38 -6.85 -13.25 12.40
N PHE A 39 -7.19 -11.96 12.52
CA PHE A 39 -6.52 -10.91 11.76
C PHE A 39 -5.03 -10.80 12.10
N TYR A 40 -4.66 -10.87 13.38
CA TYR A 40 -3.26 -10.86 13.79
C TYR A 40 -2.49 -12.09 13.33
N GLU A 41 -3.09 -13.28 13.43
CA GLU A 41 -2.50 -14.53 12.91
C GLU A 41 -2.17 -14.41 11.42
N LEU A 42 -3.11 -13.91 10.62
CA LEU A 42 -2.90 -13.75 9.19
C LEU A 42 -1.82 -12.72 8.84
N ILE A 43 -1.68 -11.63 9.61
CA ILE A 43 -0.57 -10.67 9.43
C ILE A 43 0.77 -11.33 9.77
N ALA A 44 0.81 -12.09 10.87
CA ALA A 44 2.03 -12.77 11.31
C ALA A 44 2.50 -13.81 10.28
N ASP A 45 1.57 -14.56 9.69
CA ASP A 45 1.89 -15.64 8.75
C ASP A 45 2.24 -15.12 7.34
N HIS A 46 1.66 -14.00 6.92
CA HIS A 46 1.77 -13.53 5.53
C HIS A 46 2.55 -12.24 5.35
N CYS A 47 2.93 -11.55 6.44
CA CYS A 47 3.56 -10.22 6.41
C CYS A 47 2.79 -9.22 5.52
N GLN A 48 1.46 -9.39 5.41
CA GLN A 48 0.59 -8.65 4.50
C GLN A 48 -0.74 -8.33 5.20
N LEU A 49 -1.32 -7.18 4.86
CA LEU A 49 -2.67 -6.84 5.30
C LEU A 49 -3.70 -7.73 4.59
N CYS A 50 -4.64 -8.29 5.34
CA CYS A 50 -5.65 -9.24 4.87
C CYS A 50 -6.81 -8.58 4.14
N LEU A 51 -6.54 -7.60 3.29
CA LEU A 51 -7.53 -6.92 2.48
C LEU A 51 -7.50 -7.54 1.07
N LYS A 52 -8.59 -8.21 0.67
CA LYS A 52 -8.83 -8.42 -0.77
C LYS A 52 -9.14 -7.05 -1.36
N THR A 53 -8.43 -6.70 -2.43
CA THR A 53 -8.31 -5.39 -3.07
C THR A 53 -7.29 -4.49 -2.37
N GLY A 54 -6.24 -4.18 -3.14
CA GLY A 54 -5.29 -3.15 -2.82
C GLY A 54 -6.02 -1.87 -2.43
N ARG A 55 -5.39 -1.10 -1.54
CA ARG A 55 -5.83 0.22 -1.08
C ARG A 55 -6.74 0.89 -2.10
N VAL A 56 -7.92 1.35 -1.69
CA VAL A 56 -8.71 2.29 -2.48
C VAL A 56 -7.72 3.35 -2.98
N PRO A 57 -7.53 3.48 -4.31
CA PRO A 57 -6.58 4.42 -4.87
C PRO A 57 -6.79 5.77 -4.20
N ASN A 58 -5.71 6.36 -3.67
CA ASN A 58 -5.81 7.70 -3.13
C ASN A 58 -6.11 8.68 -4.28
N THR A 59 -6.46 9.92 -3.94
CA THR A 59 -6.80 10.95 -4.93
C THR A 59 -5.73 11.09 -6.01
N GLU A 60 -4.46 11.12 -5.63
CA GLU A 60 -3.31 11.16 -6.56
C GLU A 60 -3.30 9.98 -7.54
N THR A 61 -3.54 8.76 -7.06
CA THR A 61 -3.61 7.57 -7.93
C THR A 61 -4.81 7.65 -8.87
N LEU A 62 -5.95 8.17 -8.41
CA LEU A 62 -7.13 8.35 -9.27
C LEU A 62 -6.90 9.42 -10.34
N GLU A 63 -6.22 10.51 -9.98
CA GLU A 63 -5.86 11.58 -10.90
C GLU A 63 -4.91 11.07 -11.98
N ALA A 64 -3.84 10.38 -11.60
CA ALA A 64 -2.90 9.76 -12.54
C ALA A 64 -3.57 8.72 -13.46
N LEU A 65 -4.56 7.96 -12.96
CA LEU A 65 -5.34 7.02 -13.79
C LEU A 65 -6.34 7.70 -14.73
N SER A 66 -6.68 8.97 -14.47
CA SER A 66 -7.61 9.76 -15.27
C SER A 66 -6.95 10.57 -16.37
N GLU A 67 -5.62 10.65 -16.39
CA GLU A 67 -4.85 11.33 -17.43
C GLU A 67 -5.11 10.70 -18.81
N PRO A 68 -5.34 11.51 -19.85
CA PRO A 68 -5.57 11.01 -21.19
C PRO A 68 -4.34 10.26 -21.70
N LYS A 69 -4.56 9.10 -22.32
CA LYS A 69 -3.48 8.24 -22.87
C LYS A 69 -2.61 8.92 -23.94
N GLU A 70 -3.02 10.09 -24.44
CA GLU A 70 -2.26 10.91 -25.37
C GLU A 70 -1.00 11.53 -24.74
N GLU A 71 -0.88 11.51 -23.41
CA GLU A 71 0.31 11.93 -22.65
C GLU A 71 1.20 10.74 -22.24
N MET A 72 0.91 9.51 -22.69
CA MET A 72 1.77 8.36 -22.40
C MET A 72 3.09 8.45 -23.16
N VAL A 73 4.19 8.52 -22.43
CA VAL A 73 5.53 8.40 -23.02
C VAL A 73 5.74 6.98 -23.52
N VAL A 74 6.08 6.84 -24.80
CA VAL A 74 6.35 5.56 -25.44
C VAL A 74 7.85 5.40 -25.59
N TYR A 75 8.40 4.38 -24.94
CA TYR A 75 9.80 3.99 -25.09
C TYR A 75 9.92 2.80 -26.04
N THR A 76 10.95 2.79 -26.87
CA THR A 76 11.24 1.71 -27.82
C THR A 76 12.00 0.55 -27.17
N SER A 77 12.59 0.77 -25.99
CA SER A 77 13.28 -0.26 -25.21
C SER A 77 13.26 0.05 -23.71
N VAL A 78 13.54 -0.97 -22.88
CA VAL A 78 13.69 -0.79 -21.43
C VAL A 78 14.89 0.11 -21.11
N ASP A 79 15.98 -0.01 -21.87
CA ASP A 79 17.19 0.80 -21.64
C ASP A 79 16.91 2.29 -21.86
N GLU A 80 16.12 2.63 -22.88
CA GLU A 80 15.67 4.01 -23.15
C GLU A 80 14.80 4.55 -22.02
N MET A 81 13.84 3.75 -21.53
CA MET A 81 13.01 4.11 -20.38
C MET A 81 13.87 4.38 -19.14
N MET A 82 14.85 3.52 -18.87
CA MET A 82 15.68 3.62 -17.66
C MET A 82 16.67 4.79 -17.71
N ALA A 83 17.12 5.21 -18.90
CA ALA A 83 18.02 6.35 -19.06
C ALA A 83 17.41 7.65 -18.47
N GLU A 84 16.11 7.90 -18.67
CA GLU A 84 15.42 9.06 -18.08
C GLU A 84 15.33 8.98 -16.55
N PHE A 85 15.19 7.78 -15.98
CA PHE A 85 15.17 7.61 -14.52
C PHE A 85 16.56 7.81 -13.88
N TYR A 86 17.63 7.44 -14.58
CA TYR A 86 19.00 7.54 -14.05
C TYR A 86 19.62 8.94 -14.22
N ASP A 87 19.25 9.68 -15.26
CA ASP A 87 19.74 11.05 -15.48
C ASP A 87 19.00 12.09 -14.61
N ALA A 88 17.88 11.71 -13.98
CA ALA A 88 17.05 12.61 -13.17
C ALA A 88 17.52 12.80 -11.70
N ASP A 89 18.44 11.98 -11.15
CA ASP A 89 19.01 12.21 -9.82
C ASP A 89 20.38 11.52 -9.60
N PRO A 90 21.51 12.25 -9.62
CA PRO A 90 22.84 11.69 -9.32
C PRO A 90 23.05 11.31 -7.84
N THR A 91 22.06 11.50 -6.95
CA THR A 91 22.19 11.20 -5.51
C THR A 91 21.57 9.87 -5.07
N HIS A 92 20.99 9.07 -5.98
CA HIS A 92 20.39 7.76 -5.66
C HIS A 92 21.31 6.55 -5.94
N HIS A 93 22.62 6.71 -5.74
CA HIS A 93 23.52 5.57 -5.52
C HIS A 93 23.33 5.01 -4.10
N SER A 94 22.26 4.24 -3.88
CA SER A 94 22.31 3.25 -2.80
C SER A 94 23.24 2.12 -3.25
N PRO A 95 24.39 1.88 -2.59
CA PRO A 95 25.25 0.78 -2.96
C PRO A 95 24.50 -0.53 -2.73
N VAL A 96 24.37 -1.34 -3.78
CA VAL A 96 23.93 -2.74 -3.64
C VAL A 96 24.88 -3.41 -2.65
N PRO A 97 24.42 -3.94 -1.50
CA PRO A 97 25.29 -4.65 -0.59
C PRO A 97 25.81 -5.91 -1.30
N THR A 98 27.10 -5.90 -1.64
CA THR A 98 27.81 -7.07 -2.15
C THR A 98 27.80 -8.15 -1.07
N ARG A 99 27.17 -9.29 -1.37
CA ARG A 99 27.30 -10.50 -0.54
C ARG A 99 28.80 -10.83 -0.42
N PRO A 100 29.33 -11.07 0.79
CA PRO A 100 30.70 -11.53 0.93
C PRO A 100 30.85 -12.89 0.22
N PRO A 101 32.02 -13.16 -0.39
CA PRO A 101 32.27 -14.44 -1.02
C PRO A 101 32.16 -15.54 0.03
N THR A 102 31.31 -16.53 -0.24
CA THR A 102 31.28 -17.78 0.50
C THR A 102 32.67 -18.39 0.45
N SER A 103 33.35 -18.44 1.59
CA SER A 103 34.61 -19.16 1.74
C SER A 103 34.35 -20.65 1.53
N GLY A 104 34.93 -21.22 0.48
CA GLY A 104 35.14 -22.66 0.32
C GLY A 104 36.53 -23.05 0.82
#